data_AF-A0A128EYY6-F1
#
_entry.id   AF-A0A128EYY6-F1
#
_cell.length_a   1.000
_cell.length_b   1.000
_cell.length_c   1.000
_cell.angle_alpha   90.00
_cell.angle_beta   90.00
_cell.angle_gamma   90.00
#
_symmetry.space_group_name_H-M   'P 1'
#
loop_
_entity.id
_entity.type
_entity.pdbx_description
1 polymer ?
#
loop_
_entity_poly.entity_id
_entity_poly.type
_entity_poly.pdbx_seq_one_letter_code
_entity_poly.pdbx_strand_id
1 'polypeptide(L)'
;MFNCPTLVLNTLLYAYGDFMYRVTLVCRGLRKEDGPEASSDIMKEFESHRKWHANPACAWDGENLKFVSETDFDNDGQATLDEFGDCIAAYVTNYCGSQVVIESVEEI
;
A
#
# COMPACT_ATOMS: atom_id res chain seq x y z
N MET A 1 -28.78 -10.12 -32.81
CA MET A 1 -29.14 -9.18 -31.74
C MET A 1 -29.28 -9.98 -30.45
N PHE A 2 -28.21 -10.12 -29.67
CA PHE A 2 -28.30 -10.64 -28.31
C PHE A 2 -28.22 -9.45 -27.37
N ASN A 3 -29.37 -9.14 -26.75
CA ASN A 3 -29.47 -8.16 -25.68
C ASN A 3 -28.67 -8.70 -24.48
N CYS A 4 -27.48 -8.16 -24.28
CA CYS A 4 -26.73 -8.37 -23.04
C CYS A 4 -27.31 -7.43 -21.98
N PRO A 5 -27.82 -7.92 -20.84
CA PRO A 5 -28.45 -7.06 -19.83
C PRO A 5 -27.36 -6.38 -19.01
N THR A 6 -26.91 -5.21 -19.46
CA THR A 6 -25.91 -4.34 -18.82
C THR A 6 -26.33 -3.85 -17.41
N LEU A 7 -27.56 -4.14 -16.97
CA LEU A 7 -28.11 -3.66 -15.69
C LEU A 7 -27.92 -4.63 -14.50
N VAL A 8 -27.59 -5.90 -14.74
CA VAL A 8 -27.40 -6.87 -13.64
C VAL A 8 -26.00 -6.78 -13.03
N LEU A 9 -24.99 -6.40 -13.81
CA LEU A 9 -23.61 -6.20 -13.33
C LEU A 9 -23.49 -5.00 -12.39
N ASN A 10 -24.16 -3.88 -12.69
CA ASN A 10 -24.12 -2.71 -11.81
C ASN A 10 -24.76 -3.00 -10.44
N THR A 11 -25.86 -3.73 -10.40
CA THR A 11 -26.59 -3.95 -9.13
C THR A 11 -25.89 -4.97 -8.21
N LEU A 12 -25.08 -5.88 -8.77
CA LEU A 12 -24.26 -6.80 -7.98
C LEU A 12 -22.96 -6.15 -7.49
N LEU A 13 -22.39 -5.18 -8.22
CA LEU A 13 -21.25 -4.39 -7.75
C LEU A 13 -21.59 -3.56 -6.50
N TYR A 14 -22.80 -3.00 -6.41
CA TYR A 14 -23.23 -2.22 -5.24
C TYR A 14 -23.75 -3.07 -4.05
N ALA A 15 -23.90 -4.39 -4.21
CA ALA A 15 -24.51 -5.28 -3.22
C ALA A 15 -23.52 -6.17 -2.46
N TYR A 16 -22.29 -6.31 -2.96
CA TYR A 16 -21.13 -6.62 -2.12
C TYR A 16 -20.72 -5.29 -1.49
N GLY A 17 -20.64 -5.19 -0.17
CA GLY A 17 -19.90 -4.06 0.40
C GLY A 17 -18.51 -4.08 -0.24
N ASP A 18 -18.05 -2.95 -0.77
CA ASP A 18 -16.67 -2.85 -1.24
C ASP A 18 -15.79 -3.20 -0.04
N PHE A 19 -15.26 -4.43 -0.04
CA PHE A 19 -14.41 -4.89 1.05
C PHE A 19 -13.18 -4.00 1.03
N MET A 20 -13.04 -3.18 2.06
CA MET A 20 -11.83 -2.41 2.26
C MET A 20 -10.85 -3.28 3.03
N TYR A 21 -9.59 -3.23 2.63
CA TYR A 21 -8.49 -3.91 3.28
C TYR A 21 -7.51 -2.88 3.80
N ARG A 22 -7.16 -2.96 5.07
CA ARG A 22 -6.01 -2.25 5.64
C ARG A 22 -4.80 -3.16 5.53
N VAL A 23 -3.78 -2.70 4.81
CA VAL A 23 -2.51 -3.41 4.66
C VAL A 23 -1.45 -2.69 5.49
N THR A 24 -0.76 -3.42 6.36
CA THR A 24 0.38 -2.91 7.13
C THR A 24 1.65 -3.59 6.65
N LEU A 25 2.65 -2.81 6.26
CA LEU A 25 3.96 -3.25 5.81
C LEU A 25 5.06 -2.77 6.75
N VAL A 26 6.14 -3.53 6.84
CA VAL A 26 7.36 -3.14 7.54
C VAL A 26 8.57 -3.36 6.64
N CYS A 27 9.36 -2.31 6.43
CA CYS A 27 10.70 -2.41 5.85
C CYS A 27 11.75 -2.42 6.96
N ARG A 28 12.51 -3.50 7.01
CA ARG A 28 13.58 -3.74 7.99
C ARG A 28 14.94 -3.63 7.32
N GLY A 29 15.98 -3.33 8.10
CA GLY A 29 17.37 -3.36 7.61
C GLY A 29 17.80 -2.14 6.80
N LEU A 30 16.99 -1.07 6.79
CA LEU A 30 17.42 0.24 6.29
C LEU A 30 18.49 0.83 7.20
N ARG A 31 19.35 1.67 6.61
CA ARG A 31 20.27 2.49 7.41
C ARG A 31 19.46 3.51 8.20
N LYS A 32 19.87 3.77 9.44
CA LYS A 32 19.10 4.63 10.36
C LYS A 32 18.95 6.06 9.86
N GLU A 33 19.96 6.54 9.14
CA GLU A 33 19.98 7.85 8.52
C GLU A 33 19.00 7.98 7.35
N ASP A 34 18.66 6.89 6.65
CA ASP A 34 17.80 6.92 5.46
C ASP A 34 16.31 6.89 5.84
N GLY A 35 15.96 6.28 6.97
CA GLY A 35 14.58 6.04 7.40
C GLY A 35 13.68 7.28 7.48
N PRO A 36 14.09 8.37 8.16
CA PRO A 36 13.27 9.58 8.26
C PRO A 36 12.95 10.22 6.91
N GLU A 37 13.94 10.36 6.03
CA GLU A 37 13.75 10.96 4.70
C GLU A 37 12.88 10.06 3.81
N ALA A 38 13.17 8.75 3.79
CA ALA A 38 12.37 7.77 3.07
C ALA A 38 10.89 7.80 3.51
N SER A 39 10.61 7.92 4.81
CA SER A 39 9.22 8.02 5.30
C SER A 39 8.48 9.22 4.73
N SER A 40 9.16 10.37 4.64
CA SER A 40 8.59 11.62 4.14
C SER A 40 8.32 11.55 2.63
N ASP A 41 9.28 11.03 1.86
CA ASP A 41 9.16 11.00 0.40
C ASP A 41 8.16 9.94 -0.07
N ILE A 42 8.12 8.77 0.58
CA ILE A 42 7.10 7.76 0.31
C ILE A 42 5.71 8.29 0.66
N MET A 43 5.56 8.99 1.78
CA MET A 43 4.28 9.59 2.14
C MET A 43 3.79 10.57 1.07
N LYS A 44 4.67 11.45 0.55
CA LYS A 44 4.32 12.38 -0.54
C LYS A 44 3.93 11.64 -1.82
N GLU A 45 4.60 10.54 -2.16
CA GLU A 45 4.30 9.74 -3.35
C GLU A 45 2.89 9.14 -3.27
N PHE A 46 2.56 8.49 -2.14
CA PHE A 46 1.22 7.93 -1.94
C PHE A 46 0.14 9.01 -1.88
N GLU A 47 0.40 10.13 -1.19
CA GLU A 47 -0.52 11.26 -1.15
C GLU A 47 -0.75 11.89 -2.52
N SER A 48 0.26 11.95 -3.39
CA SER A 48 0.20 12.74 -4.63
C SER A 48 -0.16 11.91 -5.86
N HIS A 49 0.25 10.64 -5.90
CA HIS A 49 0.26 9.84 -7.12
C HIS A 49 -0.54 8.53 -7.02
N ARG A 50 -0.62 7.90 -5.85
CA ARG A 50 -1.31 6.61 -5.67
C ARG A 50 -2.71 6.76 -5.05
N LYS A 51 -3.60 7.42 -5.79
CA LYS A 51 -4.94 7.83 -5.32
C LYS A 51 -5.93 6.68 -5.03
N TRP A 52 -5.58 5.44 -5.38
CA TRP A 52 -6.35 4.24 -5.03
C TRP A 52 -6.07 3.74 -3.61
N HIS A 53 -5.09 4.34 -2.91
CA HIS A 53 -4.89 4.14 -1.48
C HIS A 53 -5.61 5.23 -0.69
N ALA A 54 -6.37 4.82 0.31
CA ALA A 54 -6.95 5.68 1.33
C ALA A 54 -6.10 5.66 2.60
N ASN A 55 -6.12 6.77 3.33
CA ASN A 55 -5.44 6.95 4.62
C ASN A 55 -4.00 6.42 4.69
N PRO A 56 -3.13 6.70 3.70
CA PRO A 56 -1.74 6.25 3.78
C PRO A 56 -1.06 6.88 5.00
N ALA A 57 -0.17 6.14 5.65
CA ALA A 57 0.74 6.67 6.64
C ALA A 57 2.06 5.92 6.57
N CYS A 58 3.17 6.66 6.52
CA CYS A 58 4.51 6.11 6.50
C CYS A 58 5.32 6.76 7.63
N ALA A 59 5.93 5.94 8.50
CA ALA A 59 6.66 6.44 9.66
C ALA A 59 7.90 5.61 9.95
N TRP A 60 8.98 6.30 10.32
CA TRP A 60 10.19 5.69 10.86
C TRP A 60 10.10 5.57 12.39
N ASP A 61 10.28 4.36 12.92
CA ASP A 61 10.21 4.11 14.39
C ASP A 61 11.57 4.17 15.10
N GLY A 62 12.65 4.48 14.38
CA GLY A 62 14.02 4.46 14.87
C GLY A 62 14.84 3.24 14.40
N GLU A 63 14.16 2.19 13.92
CA GLU A 63 14.77 0.95 13.44
C GLU A 63 14.14 0.41 12.15
N ASN A 64 12.83 0.58 11.99
CA ASN A 64 12.07 0.10 10.84
C ASN A 64 11.21 1.20 10.26
N LEU A 65 10.95 1.09 8.97
CA LEU A 65 9.99 1.94 8.27
C LEU A 65 8.66 1.19 8.21
N LYS A 66 7.64 1.74 8.85
CA LYS A 66 6.29 1.18 8.87
C LYS A 66 5.39 1.96 7.91
N PHE A 67 4.66 1.22 7.10
CA PHE A 67 3.69 1.77 6.16
C PHE A 67 2.33 1.12 6.37
N VAL A 68 1.28 1.93 6.31
CA VAL A 68 -0.10 1.45 6.33
C VAL A 68 -0.90 2.20 5.28
N SER A 69 -1.81 1.51 4.61
CA SER A 69 -2.81 2.11 3.74
C SER A 69 -4.07 1.25 3.69
N GLU A 70 -5.14 1.82 3.16
CA GLU A 70 -6.43 1.16 2.95
C GLU A 70 -6.76 1.11 1.46
N THR A 71 -7.30 -0.01 0.99
CA THR A 71 -7.59 -0.25 -0.43
C THR A 71 -8.76 -1.21 -0.59
N ASP A 72 -9.57 -1.03 -1.63
CA ASP A 72 -10.72 -1.89 -1.97
C ASP A 72 -10.35 -3.16 -2.76
N PHE A 73 -9.05 -3.41 -2.98
CA PHE A 73 -8.56 -4.46 -3.87
C PHE A 73 -7.67 -5.50 -3.18
N ASP A 74 -6.80 -5.07 -2.28
CA ASP A 74 -5.60 -5.82 -1.87
C ASP A 74 -5.83 -6.76 -0.68
N ASN A 75 -6.60 -7.83 -0.92
CA ASN A 75 -6.98 -8.79 0.12
C ASN A 75 -5.85 -9.69 0.65
N ASP A 76 -4.67 -9.65 0.02
CA ASP A 76 -3.48 -10.41 0.44
C ASP A 76 -2.24 -9.53 0.63
N GLY A 77 -2.37 -8.21 0.43
CA GLY A 77 -1.32 -7.22 0.66
C GLY A 77 -0.23 -7.17 -0.42
N GLN A 78 -0.30 -7.99 -1.47
CA GLN A 78 0.76 -8.11 -2.46
C GLN A 78 0.85 -6.87 -3.36
N ALA A 79 -0.27 -6.24 -3.69
CA ALA A 79 -0.25 -5.04 -4.54
C ALA A 79 0.39 -3.85 -3.81
N THR A 80 0.02 -3.66 -2.54
CA THR A 80 0.60 -2.62 -1.69
C THR A 80 2.09 -2.90 -1.43
N LEU A 81 2.46 -4.17 -1.23
CA LEU A 81 3.86 -4.58 -1.10
C LEU A 81 4.70 -4.18 -2.32
N ASP A 82 4.20 -4.46 -3.53
CA ASP A 82 4.88 -4.14 -4.80
C ASP A 82 5.09 -2.63 -4.94
N GLU A 83 4.03 -1.84 -4.78
CA GLU A 83 4.09 -0.37 -4.92
C GLU A 83 4.95 0.31 -3.85
N PHE A 84 4.90 -0.19 -2.60
CA PHE A 84 5.79 0.28 -1.55
C PHE A 84 7.24 -0.15 -1.81
N GLY A 85 7.46 -1.34 -2.37
CA GLY A 85 8.77 -1.82 -2.82
C GLY A 85 9.40 -0.92 -3.90
N ASP A 86 8.62 -0.52 -4.89
CA ASP A 86 9.03 0.46 -5.92
C ASP A 86 9.50 1.78 -5.27
N CYS A 87 8.77 2.22 -4.25
CA CYS A 87 9.10 3.41 -3.47
C CYS A 87 10.44 3.27 -2.73
N ILE A 88 10.69 2.13 -2.08
CA ILE A 88 11.99 1.85 -1.44
C ILE A 88 13.10 1.91 -2.48
N ALA A 89 12.92 1.28 -3.64
CA ALA A 89 13.91 1.25 -4.71
C ALA A 89 14.19 2.66 -5.30
N ALA A 90 13.18 3.53 -5.33
CA ALA A 90 13.28 4.88 -5.87
C ALA A 90 13.91 5.89 -4.90
N TYR A 91 13.54 5.83 -3.61
CA TYR A 91 13.88 6.88 -2.64
C TYR A 91 15.01 6.52 -1.69
N VAL A 92 15.38 5.24 -1.56
CA VAL A 92 16.48 4.82 -0.68
C VAL A 92 17.71 4.50 -1.54
N THR A 93 18.79 5.27 -1.37
CA THR A 93 20.01 5.09 -2.18
C THR A 93 20.70 3.73 -1.96
N ASN A 94 20.66 3.19 -0.74
CA ASN A 94 21.28 1.91 -0.42
C ASN A 94 20.33 0.98 0.33
N TYR A 95 19.29 0.52 -0.37
CA TYR A 95 18.32 -0.45 0.16
C TYR A 95 18.84 -1.90 0.13
N CYS A 96 20.08 -2.16 -0.30
CA CYS A 96 20.62 -3.50 -0.39
C CYS A 96 20.70 -4.16 1.01
N GLY A 97 20.01 -5.29 1.18
CA GLY A 97 19.88 -5.98 2.46
C GLY A 97 18.66 -5.55 3.29
N SER A 98 17.90 -4.56 2.84
CA SER A 98 16.58 -4.28 3.39
C SER A 98 15.56 -5.33 2.96
N GLN A 99 14.53 -5.53 3.77
CA GLN A 99 13.46 -6.47 3.48
C GLN A 99 12.12 -5.82 3.82
N VAL A 100 11.23 -5.77 2.83
CA VAL A 100 9.82 -5.42 3.05
C VAL A 100 9.03 -6.69 3.32
N VAL A 101 8.19 -6.66 4.35
CA VAL A 101 7.27 -7.75 4.69
C VAL A 101 5.87 -7.20 4.93
N ILE A 102 4.86 -8.00 4.59
CA ILE A 102 3.48 -7.76 5.01
C ILE A 102 3.36 -8.16 6.48
N GLU A 103 3.02 -7.21 7.34
CA GLU A 103 2.80 -7.42 8.78
C GLU A 103 1.36 -7.86 9.04
N SER A 104 0.37 -7.20 8.42
CA SER A 104 -1.04 -7.60 8.48
C SER A 104 -1.83 -7.19 7.25
N VAL A 105 -2.92 -7.92 7.00
CA VAL A 105 -4.00 -7.55 6.09
C VAL A 105 -5.31 -7.77 6.85
N GLU A 106 -6.12 -6.73 6.96
CA GLU A 106 -7.35 -6.71 7.74
C GLU A 106 -8.50 -6.21 6.87
N GLU A 107 -9.61 -6.95 6.81
CA GLU A 107 -10.86 -6.44 6.25
C GLU A 107 -11.49 -5.41 7.23
N ILE A 108 -11.86 -4.23 6.75
CA ILE A 108 -12.32 -3.08 7.56
C ILE A 108 -13.69 -2.54 7.14
#